data_AF-A0A3B9Q0T0-F1
#
_entry.id   AF-A0A3B9Q0T0-F1
#
_cell.length_a   1.000
_cell.length_b   1.000
_cell.length_c   1.000
_cell.angle_alpha   90.00
_cell.angle_beta   90.00
_cell.angle_gamma   90.00
#
_symmetry.space_group_name_H-M   'P 1'
#
loop_
_entity.id
_entity.type
_entity.pdbx_description
1 polymer ?
#
loop_
_entity_poly.entity_id
_entity_poly.type
_entity_poly.pdbx_seq_one_letter_code
_entity_poly.pdbx_strand_id
1 'polypeptide(L)'
;MLQEHNDIEIVCITVKKENVQEHIRHDSNELYNYMIKLAIIDKILDQDSVTLIPDPRTIKVADGNSLFNYLQINLWFEHNVSTRIKWESCSSENSLNLQFIDMISHVVWRHYEKNLSRNFRVLIPLIENKELFF
;
A
#
# COMPACT_ATOMS: atom_id res chain seq x y z
N MET A 1 -11.91 3.04 -17.66
CA MET A 1 -11.13 2.03 -16.93
C MET A 1 -11.62 1.83 -15.50
N LEU A 2 -11.25 2.64 -14.48
CA LEU A 2 -11.67 2.36 -13.08
C LEU A 2 -13.19 2.42 -12.87
N GLN A 3 -13.90 3.26 -13.62
CA GLN A 3 -15.38 3.32 -13.59
C GLN A 3 -16.06 2.19 -14.38
N GLU A 4 -15.29 1.45 -15.20
CA GLU A 4 -15.78 0.36 -16.06
C GLU A 4 -15.41 -1.01 -15.47
N HIS A 5 -14.51 -1.05 -14.49
CA HIS A 5 -13.96 -2.25 -13.85
C HIS A 5 -14.06 -2.13 -12.33
N ASN A 6 -15.23 -2.48 -11.79
CA ASN A 6 -15.52 -2.42 -10.35
C ASN A 6 -14.73 -3.46 -9.53
N ASP A 7 -14.07 -4.40 -10.20
CA ASP A 7 -13.16 -5.39 -9.63
C ASP A 7 -11.75 -4.83 -9.35
N ILE A 8 -11.47 -3.60 -9.81
CA ILE A 8 -10.19 -2.92 -9.57
C ILE A 8 -10.39 -1.82 -8.54
N GLU A 9 -9.71 -1.97 -7.41
CA GLU A 9 -9.62 -0.95 -6.37
C GLU A 9 -8.20 -0.40 -6.27
N ILE A 10 -8.08 0.92 -6.09
CA ILE A 10 -6.82 1.58 -5.82
C ILE A 10 -6.90 2.23 -4.46
N VAL A 11 -5.97 1.85 -3.58
CA VAL A 11 -5.81 2.46 -2.26
C VAL A 11 -4.47 3.18 -2.23
N CYS A 12 -4.50 4.46 -1.91
CA CYS A 12 -3.33 5.27 -1.61
C CYS A 12 -3.31 5.58 -0.12
N ILE A 13 -2.14 5.45 0.50
CA ILE A 13 -1.93 5.83 1.89
C ILE A 13 -0.76 6.80 1.99
N THR A 14 -1.00 7.95 2.63
CA THR A 14 0.00 9.00 2.80
C THR A 14 0.21 9.25 4.29
N VAL A 15 1.45 9.49 4.70
CA VAL A 15 1.82 9.82 6.07
C VAL A 15 2.53 11.17 6.14
N LYS A 16 2.08 12.06 7.01
CA LYS A 16 2.82 13.27 7.37
C LYS A 16 3.83 12.95 8.47
N LYS A 17 5.05 12.60 8.04
CA LYS A 17 6.10 12.08 8.93
C LYS A 17 6.44 13.03 10.08
N GLU A 18 6.31 14.33 9.92
CA GLU A 18 6.58 15.31 10.99
C GLU A 18 5.73 15.10 12.25
N ASN A 19 4.55 14.52 12.10
CA ASN A 19 3.59 14.28 13.18
C ASN A 19 3.62 12.84 13.73
N VAL A 20 4.47 11.97 13.17
CA VAL A 20 4.68 10.62 13.69
C VAL A 20 5.58 10.68 14.92
N GLN A 21 5.33 9.81 15.91
CA GLN A 21 6.12 9.75 17.13
C GLN A 21 7.59 9.43 16.82
N GLU A 22 8.51 10.11 17.50
CA GLU A 22 9.93 10.10 17.12
C GLU A 22 10.55 8.71 17.02
N HIS A 23 10.24 7.82 17.97
CA HIS A 23 10.76 6.46 17.96
C HIS A 23 10.26 5.62 16.76
N ILE A 24 9.05 5.91 16.25
CA ILE A 24 8.49 5.26 15.06
C ILE A 24 9.12 5.85 13.79
N ARG A 25 9.44 7.15 13.78
CA ARG A 25 10.11 7.78 12.63
C ARG A 25 11.49 7.21 12.34
N HIS A 26 12.20 6.82 13.40
CA HIS A 26 13.50 6.19 13.30
C HIS A 26 13.44 4.75 12.75
N ASP A 27 12.28 4.10 12.85
CA ASP A 27 12.03 2.78 12.27
C ASP A 27 11.13 2.88 11.03
N SER A 28 11.75 3.21 9.89
CA SER A 28 11.04 3.35 8.62
C SER A 28 10.33 2.06 8.18
N ASN A 29 10.80 0.91 8.62
CA ASN A 29 10.29 -0.39 8.18
C ASN A 29 8.99 -0.74 8.92
N GLU A 30 8.96 -0.53 10.23
CA GLU A 30 7.75 -0.74 11.03
C GLU A 30 6.61 0.21 10.62
N LEU A 31 6.94 1.48 10.37
CA LEU A 31 5.95 2.44 9.86
C LEU A 31 5.39 2.00 8.49
N TYR A 32 6.25 1.50 7.60
CA TYR A 32 5.82 0.99 6.30
C TYR A 32 4.90 -0.23 6.44
N ASN A 33 5.28 -1.22 7.25
CA ASN A 33 4.46 -2.41 7.51
C ASN A 33 3.08 -2.04 8.06
N TYR A 34 3.05 -1.13 9.02
CA TYR A 34 1.82 -0.59 9.59
C TYR A 34 0.95 0.09 8.53
N MET A 35 1.54 0.94 7.68
CA MET A 35 0.83 1.60 6.59
C MET A 35 0.22 0.59 5.60
N ILE A 36 0.99 -0.42 5.19
CA ILE A 36 0.50 -1.45 4.26
C ILE A 36 -0.65 -2.22 4.89
N LYS A 37 -0.56 -2.65 6.16
CA LYS A 37 -1.68 -3.30 6.86
C LYS A 37 -2.94 -2.44 6.77
N LEU A 38 -2.87 -1.17 7.16
CA LEU A 38 -4.03 -0.27 7.12
C LEU A 38 -4.62 -0.07 5.72
N ALA A 39 -3.78 -0.16 4.68
CA ALA A 39 -4.23 0.00 3.30
C ALA A 39 -4.96 -1.24 2.79
N ILE A 40 -4.50 -2.45 3.12
CA ILE A 40 -4.95 -3.67 2.44
C ILE A 40 -5.78 -4.61 3.29
N ILE A 41 -5.69 -4.57 4.62
CA ILE A 41 -6.19 -5.67 5.47
C ILE A 41 -7.69 -5.90 5.26
N ASP A 42 -8.48 -4.83 5.32
CA ASP A 42 -9.94 -4.87 5.16
C ASP A 42 -10.37 -5.35 3.76
N LYS A 43 -9.49 -5.23 2.75
CA LYS A 43 -9.75 -5.64 1.37
C LYS A 43 -9.56 -7.14 1.15
N ILE A 44 -8.84 -7.80 2.04
CA ILE A 44 -8.41 -9.20 1.84
C ILE A 44 -9.02 -10.18 2.85
N LEU A 45 -9.77 -9.70 3.85
CA LEU A 45 -10.34 -10.54 4.92
C LEU A 45 -11.24 -11.67 4.40
N ASP A 46 -12.02 -11.40 3.35
CA ASP A 46 -13.01 -12.33 2.81
C ASP A 46 -12.48 -13.20 1.65
N GLN A 47 -11.17 -13.19 1.43
CA GLN A 47 -10.54 -13.94 0.34
C GLN A 47 -9.91 -15.24 0.85
N ASP A 48 -10.02 -16.33 0.09
CA ASP A 48 -9.34 -17.59 0.44
C ASP A 48 -7.82 -17.47 0.29
N SER A 49 -7.37 -16.81 -0.78
CA SER A 49 -5.96 -16.56 -1.04
C SER A 49 -5.72 -15.27 -1.79
N VAL A 50 -4.63 -14.57 -1.47
CA VAL A 50 -4.23 -13.32 -2.10
C VAL A 50 -2.77 -13.39 -2.52
N THR A 51 -2.46 -12.98 -3.74
CA THR A 51 -1.07 -12.81 -4.19
C THR A 51 -0.66 -11.36 -3.99
N LEU A 52 0.37 -11.14 -3.17
CA LEU A 52 1.03 -9.85 -3.04
C LEU A 52 2.21 -9.78 -4.01
N ILE A 53 2.20 -8.73 -4.83
CA ILE A 53 3.25 -8.40 -5.79
C ILE A 53 3.85 -7.05 -5.41
N PRO A 54 4.81 -7.00 -4.48
CA PRO A 54 5.45 -5.75 -4.13
C PRO A 54 6.53 -5.37 -5.15
N ASP A 55 6.78 -4.06 -5.30
CA ASP A 55 7.93 -3.58 -6.05
C ASP A 55 9.23 -3.93 -5.29
N PRO A 56 10.17 -4.68 -5.90
CA PRO A 56 11.45 -5.02 -5.28
C PRO A 56 12.28 -3.80 -4.85
N ARG A 57 12.05 -2.63 -5.43
CA ARG A 57 12.74 -1.38 -5.06
C ARG A 57 12.26 -0.82 -3.72
N THR A 58 11.04 -1.16 -3.32
CA THR A 58 10.38 -0.62 -2.11
C THR A 58 10.66 -1.48 -0.89
N ILE A 59 11.00 -2.76 -1.09
CA ILE A 59 11.30 -3.71 -0.01
C ILE A 59 12.80 -3.91 0.09
N LYS A 60 13.40 -3.55 1.22
CA LYS A 60 14.79 -3.93 1.50
C LYS A 60 14.84 -5.45 1.64
N VAL A 61 15.85 -6.09 1.07
CA VAL A 61 15.97 -7.56 0.93
C VAL A 61 15.87 -8.32 2.27
N ALA A 62 16.18 -7.67 3.40
CA ALA A 62 16.01 -8.25 4.74
C ALA A 62 14.54 -8.27 5.25
N ASP A 63 13.66 -7.44 4.68
CA ASP A 63 12.32 -7.12 5.20
C ASP A 63 11.16 -7.79 4.44
N GLY A 64 11.40 -8.46 3.30
CA GLY A 64 10.32 -9.12 2.56
C GLY A 64 9.58 -10.18 3.39
N ASN A 65 10.33 -10.94 4.18
CA ASN A 65 9.76 -11.91 5.12
C ASN A 65 9.04 -11.24 6.30
N SER A 66 9.45 -10.02 6.70
CA SER A 66 8.84 -9.34 7.85
C SER A 66 7.44 -8.84 7.52
N LEU A 67 7.24 -8.19 6.36
CA LEU A 67 5.92 -7.74 5.93
C LEU A 67 4.96 -8.91 5.70
N PHE A 68 5.43 -9.96 5.01
CA PHE A 68 4.63 -11.16 4.77
C PHE A 68 4.13 -11.77 6.08
N ASN A 69 5.06 -12.02 7.02
CA ASN A 69 4.70 -12.60 8.32
C ASN A 69 3.79 -11.68 9.12
N TYR A 70 4.06 -10.37 9.11
CA TYR A 70 3.26 -9.37 9.80
C TYR A 70 1.80 -9.41 9.36
N LEU A 71 1.56 -9.36 8.04
CA LEU A 71 0.21 -9.42 7.48
C LEU A 71 -0.46 -10.78 7.71
N GLN A 72 0.30 -11.87 7.57
CA GLN A 72 -0.25 -13.22 7.75
C GLN A 72 -0.67 -13.49 9.20
N ILE A 73 0.14 -13.05 10.17
CA ILE A 73 -0.18 -13.09 11.61
C ILE A 73 -1.43 -12.25 11.87
N ASN A 74 -1.50 -11.06 11.27
CA ASN A 74 -2.64 -10.17 11.42
C ASN A 74 -3.95 -10.83 10.98
N LEU A 75 -3.97 -11.46 9.81
CA LEU A 75 -5.12 -12.21 9.30
C LEU A 75 -5.56 -13.33 10.25
N TRP A 76 -4.61 -14.17 10.67
CA TRP A 76 -4.92 -15.37 11.44
C TRP A 76 -5.27 -15.10 12.91
N PHE A 77 -4.58 -14.15 13.55
CA PHE A 77 -4.69 -13.95 14.99
C PHE A 77 -5.47 -12.70 15.38
N GLU A 78 -5.37 -11.60 14.63
CA GLU A 78 -6.13 -10.39 14.95
C GLU A 78 -7.53 -10.42 14.33
N HIS A 79 -7.65 -10.92 13.09
CA HIS A 79 -8.92 -10.96 12.37
C HIS A 79 -9.58 -12.34 12.35
N ASN A 80 -8.88 -13.40 12.80
CA ASN A 80 -9.39 -14.77 12.88
C ASN A 80 -9.96 -15.30 11.54
N VAL A 81 -9.32 -14.94 10.42
CA VAL A 81 -9.66 -15.40 9.08
C VAL A 81 -8.59 -16.36 8.55
N SER A 82 -8.96 -17.28 7.66
CA SER A 82 -8.04 -18.29 7.11
C SER A 82 -7.32 -17.89 5.82
N THR A 83 -7.49 -16.64 5.37
CA THR A 83 -6.87 -16.08 4.17
C THR A 83 -5.37 -16.37 4.12
N ARG A 84 -4.89 -16.86 2.98
CA ARG A 84 -3.47 -17.15 2.75
C ARG A 84 -2.84 -16.14 1.80
N ILE A 85 -1.77 -15.51 2.24
CA ILE A 85 -0.96 -14.64 1.40
C ILE A 85 0.04 -15.51 0.62
N LYS A 86 0.22 -15.21 -0.66
CA LYS A 86 1.32 -15.69 -1.50
C LYS A 86 2.19 -14.50 -1.88
N TRP A 87 3.49 -14.73 -1.94
CA TRP A 87 4.46 -13.71 -2.29
C TRP A 87 5.03 -13.98 -3.67
N GLU A 88 4.90 -13.01 -4.57
CA GLU A 88 5.49 -13.06 -5.90
C GLU A 88 6.31 -11.79 -6.14
N SER A 89 7.57 -11.94 -6.53
CA SER A 89 8.39 -10.80 -6.94
C SER A 89 8.34 -10.66 -8.47
N CYS A 90 8.00 -9.47 -8.93
CA CYS A 90 8.08 -9.09 -10.34
C CYS A 90 8.76 -7.74 -10.44
N SER A 91 9.72 -7.58 -11.36
CA SER A 91 10.32 -6.26 -11.58
C SER A 91 9.31 -5.32 -12.23
N SER A 92 9.37 -4.04 -11.88
CA SER A 92 8.46 -3.02 -12.44
C SER A 92 8.50 -2.95 -13.97
N GLU A 93 9.66 -3.22 -14.58
CA GLU A 93 9.84 -3.27 -16.04
C GLU A 93 8.97 -4.34 -16.72
N ASN A 94 8.59 -5.38 -15.98
CA ASN A 94 7.80 -6.51 -16.47
C ASN A 94 6.36 -6.51 -15.94
N SER A 95 5.94 -5.47 -15.20
CA SER A 95 4.60 -5.37 -14.64
C SER A 95 3.96 -4.01 -14.94
N LEU A 96 3.01 -4.01 -15.88
CA LEU A 96 2.18 -2.83 -16.17
C LEU A 96 1.41 -2.36 -14.92
N ASN A 97 1.03 -3.29 -14.04
CA ASN A 97 0.36 -2.96 -12.79
C ASN A 97 1.29 -2.15 -11.86
N LEU A 98 2.55 -2.59 -11.71
CA LEU A 98 3.54 -1.87 -10.89
C LEU A 98 3.87 -0.49 -11.49
N GLN A 99 4.00 -0.39 -12.81
CA GLN A 99 4.21 0.91 -13.47
C GLN A 99 3.01 1.84 -13.27
N PHE A 100 1.79 1.29 -13.36
CA PHE A 100 0.57 2.08 -13.20
C PHE A 100 0.45 2.62 -11.76
N ILE A 101 0.65 1.79 -10.73
CA ILE A 101 0.59 2.27 -9.34
C ILE A 101 1.71 3.27 -9.02
N ASP A 102 2.88 3.18 -9.65
CA ASP A 102 3.95 4.19 -9.49
C ASP A 102 3.52 5.55 -10.06
N MET A 103 2.86 5.56 -11.23
CA MET A 103 2.28 6.78 -11.80
C MET A 103 1.24 7.41 -10.88
N ILE A 104 0.34 6.60 -10.31
CA ILE A 104 -0.67 7.04 -9.34
C ILE A 104 0.03 7.63 -8.09
N SER A 105 0.98 6.89 -7.53
CA SER A 105 1.75 7.31 -6.34
C SER A 105 2.45 8.64 -6.57
N HIS A 106 3.04 8.85 -7.76
CA HIS A 106 3.69 10.12 -8.11
C HIS A 106 2.69 11.29 -8.26
N VAL A 107 1.45 11.05 -8.71
CA VAL A 107 0.40 12.08 -8.71
C VAL A 107 0.04 12.50 -7.29
N VAL A 108 -0.15 11.53 -6.39
CA VAL A 108 -0.47 11.77 -4.97
C VAL A 108 0.70 12.49 -4.26
N TRP A 109 1.92 12.02 -4.44
CA TRP A 109 3.13 12.64 -3.87
C TRP A 109 3.26 14.11 -4.28
N ARG A 110 3.05 14.44 -5.57
CA ARG A 110 3.13 15.83 -6.06
C ARG A 110 2.08 16.75 -5.45
N HIS A 111 0.93 16.23 -5.04
CA HIS A 111 -0.07 17.03 -4.33
C HIS A 111 0.47 17.52 -2.98
N TYR A 112 0.99 16.61 -2.15
CA TYR A 112 1.48 16.95 -0.82
C TYR A 112 2.83 17.68 -0.83
N GLU A 113 3.78 17.26 -1.67
CA GLU A 113 5.16 17.75 -1.62
C GLU A 113 5.41 18.98 -2.51
N LYS A 114 4.56 19.18 -3.53
CA LYS A 114 4.74 20.26 -4.51
C LYS A 114 3.52 21.17 -4.63
N ASN A 115 2.45 20.94 -3.85
CA ASN A 115 1.17 21.64 -3.95
C ASN A 115 0.53 21.53 -5.35
N LEU A 116 0.91 20.53 -6.16
CA LEU A 116 0.43 20.35 -7.53
C LEU A 116 -0.85 19.50 -7.55
N SER A 117 -1.97 20.14 -7.25
CA SER A 117 -3.24 19.46 -7.00
C SER A 117 -4.09 19.15 -8.25
N ARG A 118 -3.70 19.63 -9.44
CA ARG A 118 -4.52 19.52 -10.66
C ARG A 118 -4.88 18.07 -11.00
N ASN A 119 -3.86 17.21 -11.09
CA ASN A 119 -4.05 15.80 -11.44
C ASN A 119 -4.64 15.01 -10.26
N PHE A 120 -4.24 15.36 -9.03
CA PHE A 120 -4.78 14.75 -7.82
C PHE A 120 -6.30 14.94 -7.70
N ARG A 121 -6.84 16.13 -8.01
CA ARG A 121 -8.29 16.40 -7.99
C ARG A 121 -9.08 15.55 -8.99
N VAL A 122 -8.47 15.16 -10.10
CA VAL A 122 -9.09 14.25 -11.09
C VAL A 122 -9.04 12.81 -10.61
N LEU A 123 -7.95 12.43 -9.92
CA LEU A 123 -7.71 11.07 -9.44
C LEU A 123 -8.51 10.73 -8.18
N ILE A 124 -8.60 11.67 -7.22
CA ILE A 124 -9.13 11.43 -5.88
C ILE A 124 -10.54 10.81 -5.82
N PRO A 125 -11.49 11.13 -6.73
CA PRO A 125 -12.81 10.51 -6.68
C PRO A 125 -12.83 9.04 -7.13
N LEU A 126 -11.73 8.54 -7.70
CA LEU A 126 -11.59 7.20 -8.27
C LEU A 126 -10.76 6.26 -7.40
N ILE A 127 -10.19 6.76 -6.30
CA ILE A 127 -9.28 6.01 -5.44
C ILE A 127 -9.68 6.19 -3.98
N GLU A 128 -9.36 5.21 -3.14
CA GLU A 128 -9.41 5.38 -1.69
C GLU A 128 -8.12 6.05 -1.23
N ASN A 129 -8.21 7.25 -0.63
CA ASN A 129 -7.06 7.95 -0.08
C ASN A 129 -7.12 7.97 1.44
N LYS A 130 -6.14 7.32 2.08
CA LYS A 130 -5.95 7.30 3.53
C LYS A 130 -4.85 8.29 3.89
N GLU A 131 -5.18 9.24 4.76
CA GLU A 131 -4.24 10.22 5.30
C GLU A 131 -3.93 9.87 6.76
N LEU A 132 -2.65 9.74 7.09
CA LEU A 132 -2.19 9.47 8.45
C LEU A 132 -1.38 10.63 8.99
N PHE A 133 -1.72 11.05 10.21
CA PHE A 133 -1.00 12.08 10.98
C PHE A 133 -0.98 13.48 10.32
N PHE A 134 -1.98 13.85 9.50
CA PHE A 134 -2.01 15.16 8.82
C PHE A 134 -2.31 16.36 9.74
#